data_AF-A0A3M1PT56-F1
#
_entry.id   AF-A0A3M1PT56-F1
#
_cell.length_a   1.000
_cell.length_b   1.000
_cell.length_c   1.000
_cell.angle_alpha   90.00
_cell.angle_beta   90.00
_cell.angle_gamma   90.00
#
_symmetry.space_group_name_H-M   'P 1'
#
loop_
_entity.id
_entity.type
_entity.pdbx_description
1 polymer ?
#
loop_
_entity_poly.entity_id
_entity_poly.type
_entity_poly.pdbx_seq_one_letter_code
_entity_poly.pdbx_strand_id
1 'polypeptide(L)'
;MDPSYVSDKPGKSPMGMDLVPVYAEEGQSATGSTITIDPVTRQNMGIRTTRVRRGKLVKTVRTVGRVDYDEQTVSFIDTKFEGWIEKLHVDETGRFVRAGEPLFEVYSPKLWEAQEEYLAALRGVERLANSPLAEARREAQ
;
A
#
# COMPACT_ATOMS: atom_id res chain seq x y z
N MET A 1 -71.43 11.78 -42.22
CA MET A 1 -69.96 11.63 -42.25
C MET A 1 -69.66 10.18 -42.53
N ASP A 2 -68.99 9.87 -43.63
CA ASP A 2 -68.38 8.57 -43.83
C ASP A 2 -66.89 8.71 -43.44
N PRO A 3 -66.43 8.11 -42.33
CA PRO A 3 -65.06 8.27 -41.85
C PRO A 3 -64.00 7.60 -42.73
N SER A 4 -64.39 6.87 -43.78
CA SER A 4 -63.48 6.04 -44.59
C SER A 4 -62.92 6.73 -45.84
N TYR A 5 -63.37 7.95 -46.17
CA TYR A 5 -62.94 8.66 -47.38
C TYR A 5 -61.72 9.56 -47.12
N VAL A 6 -60.58 9.17 -47.69
CA VAL A 6 -59.31 9.93 -47.63
C VAL A 6 -58.96 10.40 -49.05
N SER A 7 -58.54 11.66 -49.19
CA SER A 7 -58.14 12.27 -50.46
C SER A 7 -56.81 13.00 -50.30
N ASP A 8 -55.90 12.81 -51.25
CA ASP A 8 -54.56 13.43 -51.27
C ASP A 8 -54.56 14.91 -51.65
N LYS A 9 -55.73 15.46 -52.04
CA LYS A 9 -55.88 16.87 -52.41
C LYS A 9 -56.81 17.59 -51.42
N PRO A 10 -56.47 18.82 -51.00
CA PRO A 10 -57.35 19.63 -50.19
C PRO A 10 -58.62 19.96 -50.98
N GLY A 11 -59.78 19.73 -50.36
CA GLY A 11 -61.07 19.91 -51.02
C GLY A 11 -62.25 19.49 -50.16
N LYS A 12 -63.44 19.52 -50.77
CA LYS A 12 -64.69 19.07 -50.15
C LYS A 12 -64.82 17.56 -50.33
N SER A 13 -65.26 16.87 -49.28
CA SER A 13 -65.70 15.47 -49.35
C SER A 13 -66.91 15.31 -50.29
N PRO A 14 -67.22 14.09 -50.77
CA PRO A 14 -68.37 13.83 -51.66
C PRO A 14 -69.73 14.28 -51.09
N MET A 15 -69.81 14.53 -49.78
CA MET A 15 -71.01 15.04 -49.08
C MET A 15 -70.93 16.54 -48.74
N GLY A 16 -69.99 17.28 -49.33
CA GLY A 16 -69.96 18.75 -49.29
C GLY A 16 -69.31 19.37 -48.03
N MET A 17 -68.67 18.58 -47.17
CA MET A 17 -67.93 19.07 -45.99
C MET A 17 -66.43 19.20 -46.29
N ASP A 18 -65.76 20.19 -45.69
CA ASP A 18 -64.31 20.40 -45.86
C ASP A 18 -63.50 19.23 -45.27
N LEU A 19 -62.51 18.75 -46.02
CA LEU A 19 -61.57 17.75 -45.55
C LEU A 19 -60.60 18.38 -44.55
N VAL A 20 -60.39 17.70 -43.43
CA VAL A 20 -59.42 18.11 -42.40
C VAL A 20 -58.03 17.57 -42.80
N PRO A 21 -56.98 18.42 -42.86
CA PRO A 21 -55.64 17.96 -43.21
C PRO A 21 -55.06 17.12 -42.06
N VAL A 22 -54.61 15.92 -42.39
CA VAL A 22 -53.86 15.05 -41.47
C VAL A 22 -52.39 15.07 -41.90
N TYR A 23 -51.51 15.49 -41.00
CA TYR A 23 -50.07 15.57 -41.28
C TYR A 23 -49.36 14.28 -40.84
N ALA A 24 -48.35 13.84 -41.61
CA ALA A 24 -47.66 12.56 -41.41
C ALA A 24 -46.95 12.40 -40.04
N GLU A 25 -46.80 13.49 -39.26
CA GLU A 25 -46.10 13.48 -37.97
C GLU A 25 -47.03 13.30 -36.76
N GLU A 26 -48.36 13.44 -36.91
CA GLU A 26 -49.31 13.30 -35.78
C GLU A 26 -49.56 11.84 -35.34
N GLY A 27 -48.98 10.86 -36.04
CA GLY A 27 -49.26 9.43 -35.84
C GLY A 27 -48.09 8.58 -35.37
N GLN A 28 -46.91 9.14 -35.08
CA GLN A 28 -45.79 8.35 -34.57
C GLN A 28 -45.95 8.11 -33.05
N SER A 29 -46.92 7.26 -32.72
CA SER A 29 -47.01 6.61 -31.42
C SER A 29 -45.68 5.91 -31.10
N ALA A 30 -45.10 6.31 -29.98
CA ALA A 30 -43.87 5.82 -29.40
C ALA A 30 -43.84 4.30 -29.30
N THR A 31 -43.26 3.66 -30.32
CA THR A 31 -42.75 2.29 -30.22
C THR A 31 -41.23 2.37 -30.17
N GLY A 32 -40.70 2.38 -28.94
CA GLY A 32 -39.28 2.15 -28.65
C GLY A 32 -38.54 3.35 -28.07
N SER A 33 -38.23 3.26 -26.76
CA SER A 33 -37.09 3.83 -26.00
C SER A 33 -36.59 5.28 -26.27
N THR A 34 -37.25 6.07 -27.10
CA THR A 34 -36.83 7.40 -27.50
C THR A 34 -37.93 8.39 -27.16
N ILE A 35 -37.59 9.37 -26.31
CA ILE A 35 -38.48 10.46 -25.92
C ILE A 35 -38.11 11.67 -26.77
N THR A 36 -39.06 12.17 -27.55
CA THR A 36 -38.92 13.38 -28.35
C THR A 36 -39.39 14.58 -27.54
N ILE A 37 -38.57 15.64 -27.50
CA ILE A 37 -38.88 16.89 -26.78
C ILE A 37 -38.79 18.04 -27.79
N ASP A 38 -39.78 18.94 -27.71
CA ASP A 38 -39.88 20.12 -28.56
C ASP A 38 -38.63 21.04 -28.48
N PRO A 39 -38.13 21.57 -29.60
CA PRO A 39 -36.95 22.43 -29.63
C PRO A 39 -37.05 23.72 -28.81
N VAL A 40 -38.24 24.36 -28.73
CA VAL A 40 -38.48 25.56 -27.92
C VAL A 40 -38.34 25.22 -26.45
N THR A 41 -38.88 24.07 -26.05
CA THR A 41 -38.73 23.58 -24.68
C THR A 41 -37.28 23.28 -24.34
N ARG A 42 -36.54 22.60 -25.24
CA ARG A 42 -35.10 22.34 -25.05
C ARG A 42 -34.27 23.61 -24.92
N GLN A 43 -34.58 24.64 -25.72
CA GLN A 43 -33.88 25.92 -25.70
C GLN A 43 -34.19 26.70 -24.42
N ASN A 44 -35.47 26.80 -24.03
CA ASN A 44 -35.88 27.48 -22.81
C ASN A 44 -35.30 26.82 -21.55
N MET A 45 -35.15 25.50 -21.54
CA MET A 45 -34.51 24.75 -20.44
C MET A 45 -32.98 24.83 -20.46
N GLY A 46 -32.36 25.36 -21.52
CA GLY A 46 -30.90 25.54 -21.61
C GLY A 46 -30.10 24.24 -21.59
N ILE A 47 -30.61 23.19 -22.23
CA ILE A 47 -29.99 21.84 -22.19
C ILE A 47 -28.58 21.87 -22.78
N ARG A 48 -27.60 21.37 -22.03
CA ARG A 48 -26.20 21.21 -22.46
C ARG A 48 -25.84 19.73 -22.58
N THR A 49 -25.29 19.34 -23.73
CA THR A 49 -24.82 17.98 -23.97
C THR A 49 -23.34 17.99 -24.29
N THR A 50 -22.67 16.86 -24.04
CA THR A 50 -21.28 16.64 -24.45
C THR A 50 -21.15 15.23 -25.00
N ARG A 51 -20.18 15.02 -25.92
CA ARG A 51 -19.91 13.69 -26.47
C ARG A 51 -19.16 12.85 -25.44
N VAL A 52 -19.60 11.61 -25.25
CA VAL A 52 -18.89 10.64 -24.41
C VAL A 52 -17.51 10.38 -24.99
N ARG A 53 -16.48 10.39 -24.14
CA ARG A 53 -15.09 10.09 -24.50
C ARG A 53 -14.52 9.07 -23.53
N ARG A 54 -13.69 8.15 -24.03
CA ARG A 54 -12.85 7.29 -23.20
C ARG A 54 -11.54 8.01 -22.89
N GLY A 55 -11.07 7.91 -21.65
CA GLY A 55 -9.83 8.54 -21.20
C GLY A 55 -9.41 8.01 -19.83
N LYS A 56 -8.18 8.34 -19.41
CA LYS A 56 -7.71 8.00 -18.07
C LYS A 56 -8.41 8.89 -17.04
N LEU A 57 -9.09 8.28 -16.08
CA LEU A 57 -9.67 8.98 -14.95
C LEU A 57 -8.61 9.10 -13.85
N VAL A 58 -8.12 10.32 -13.62
CA VAL A 58 -7.15 10.59 -12.55
C VAL A 58 -7.93 11.10 -11.34
N LYS A 59 -7.82 10.38 -10.21
CA LYS A 59 -8.36 10.81 -8.92
C LYS A 59 -7.18 11.17 -8.02
N THR A 60 -7.10 12.44 -7.62
CA THR A 60 -6.11 12.88 -6.63
C THR A 60 -6.59 12.49 -5.23
N VAL A 61 -5.84 11.65 -4.55
CA VAL A 61 -6.08 11.31 -3.13
C VAL A 61 -5.07 12.06 -2.29
N ARG A 62 -5.55 12.83 -1.31
CA ARG A 62 -4.70 13.50 -0.31
C ARG A 62 -4.83 12.74 0.99
N THR A 63 -3.70 12.29 1.53
CA THR A 63 -3.61 11.55 2.79
C THR A 63 -2.40 12.05 3.57
N VAL A 64 -2.34 11.66 4.84
CA VAL A 64 -1.17 11.85 5.71
C VAL A 64 -0.30 10.60 5.69
N GLY A 65 0.98 10.77 6.02
CA GLY A 65 1.94 9.69 6.25
C GLY A 65 2.62 9.87 7.60
N ARG A 66 3.19 8.79 8.13
CA ARG A 66 4.00 8.80 9.36
C ARG A 66 5.47 8.62 8.98
N VAL A 67 6.34 9.45 9.54
CA VAL A 67 7.78 9.22 9.53
C VAL A 67 8.09 8.37 10.75
N ASP A 68 8.76 7.26 10.54
CA ASP A 68 9.15 6.32 11.59
C ASP A 68 10.60 5.88 11.37
N TYR A 69 11.16 5.19 12.36
CA TYR A 69 12.49 4.61 12.24
C TYR A 69 12.52 3.55 11.14
N ASP A 70 13.66 3.46 10.47
CA ASP A 70 13.92 2.36 9.56
C ASP A 70 14.19 1.09 10.36
N GLU A 71 13.21 0.18 10.39
CA GLU A 71 13.28 -1.10 11.08
C GLU A 71 14.50 -1.94 10.65
N GLN A 72 15.01 -1.76 9.42
CA GLN A 72 16.18 -2.48 8.94
C GLN A 72 17.50 -2.00 9.57
N THR A 73 17.51 -0.78 10.09
CA THR A 73 18.69 -0.16 10.70
C THR A 73 18.69 -0.33 12.24
N VAL A 74 17.59 -0.81 12.82
CA VAL A 74 17.48 -1.07 14.26
C VAL A 74 18.28 -2.33 14.62
N SER A 75 19.19 -2.20 15.58
CA SER A 75 20.00 -3.30 16.09
C SER A 75 19.79 -3.47 17.59
N PHE A 76 19.63 -4.72 18.03
CA PHE A 76 19.57 -5.09 19.45
C PHE A 76 20.92 -5.64 19.87
N ILE A 77 21.45 -5.14 21.00
CA ILE A 77 22.76 -5.51 21.51
C ILE A 77 22.55 -6.32 22.79
N ASP A 78 22.64 -7.64 22.64
CA ASP A 78 22.46 -8.58 23.74
C ASP A 78 23.79 -9.22 24.13
N THR A 79 24.01 -9.37 25.43
CA THR A 79 25.18 -10.06 25.97
C THR A 79 25.01 -11.58 25.81
N LYS A 80 26.03 -12.27 25.30
CA LYS A 80 26.02 -13.75 25.13
C LYS A 80 26.36 -14.52 26.41
N PHE A 81 26.48 -13.81 27.53
CA PHE A 81 26.90 -14.34 28.81
C PHE A 81 26.22 -13.55 29.94
N GLU A 82 26.12 -14.18 31.10
CA GLU A 82 25.58 -13.55 32.30
C GLU A 82 26.68 -12.74 33.01
N GLY A 83 26.30 -11.59 33.57
CA GLY A 83 27.24 -10.70 34.23
C GLY A 83 26.56 -9.46 34.81
N TRP A 84 27.35 -8.57 35.39
CA TRP A 84 26.91 -7.29 35.93
C TRP A 84 27.49 -6.14 35.13
N ILE A 85 26.67 -5.10 34.93
CA ILE A 85 27.11 -3.86 34.29
C ILE A 85 27.97 -3.09 35.30
N GLU A 86 29.20 -2.77 34.93
CA GLU A 86 30.11 -1.98 35.77
C GLU A 86 29.98 -0.49 35.49
N LYS A 87 29.86 -0.14 34.21
CA LYS A 87 29.73 1.25 33.76
C LYS A 87 28.79 1.34 32.58
N LEU A 88 27.90 2.33 32.62
CA LEU A 88 26.98 2.64 31.54
C LEU A 88 27.41 3.97 30.90
N HIS A 89 27.79 3.95 29.63
CA HIS A 89 28.17 5.15 28.88
C HIS A 89 26.94 5.79 28.20
N VAL A 90 25.91 5.00 27.92
CA VAL A 90 24.65 5.46 27.34
C VAL A 90 23.51 5.17 28.32
N ASP A 91 23.16 6.18 29.09
CA ASP A 91 22.24 6.12 30.23
C ASP A 91 20.82 6.59 29.92
N GLU A 92 20.58 7.10 28.70
CA GLU A 92 19.29 7.68 28.30
C GLU A 92 18.83 7.20 26.91
N THR A 93 17.52 6.92 26.81
CA THR A 93 16.86 6.58 25.54
C THR A 93 16.81 7.78 24.61
N GLY A 94 17.27 7.60 23.37
CA GLY A 94 17.30 8.65 22.35
C GLY A 94 18.63 9.42 22.27
N ARG A 95 19.62 9.06 23.08
CA ARG A 95 21.00 9.52 22.89
C ARG A 95 21.52 9.06 21.54
N PHE A 96 22.05 9.99 20.75
CA PHE A 96 22.73 9.64 19.51
C PHE A 96 24.07 8.97 19.79
N VAL A 97 24.29 7.81 19.16
CA VAL A 97 25.53 7.03 19.27
C VAL A 97 26.07 6.72 17.88
N ARG A 98 27.39 6.53 17.76
CA ARG A 98 28.04 6.11 16.50
C ARG A 98 28.50 4.66 16.57
N ALA A 99 28.68 4.04 15.40
CA ALA A 99 29.27 2.72 15.31
C ALA A 99 30.66 2.70 15.97
N GLY A 100 30.87 1.75 16.89
CA GLY A 100 32.10 1.61 17.67
C GLY A 100 32.15 2.42 18.96
N GLU A 101 31.14 3.23 19.27
CA GLU A 101 31.05 3.93 20.55
C GLU A 101 30.72 2.93 21.68
N PRO A 102 31.45 2.97 22.81
CA PRO A 102 31.17 2.07 23.92
C PRO A 102 29.81 2.40 24.54
N LEU A 103 28.97 1.38 24.72
CA LEU A 103 27.64 1.54 25.32
C LEU A 103 27.66 1.25 26.82
N PHE A 104 28.28 0.14 27.21
CA PHE A 104 28.45 -0.28 28.60
C PHE A 104 29.67 -1.19 28.74
N GLU A 105 30.15 -1.29 29.97
CA GLU A 105 31.18 -2.24 30.41
C GLU A 105 30.51 -3.30 31.28
N VAL A 106 30.85 -4.58 31.06
CA VAL A 106 30.22 -5.71 31.74
C VAL A 106 31.27 -6.67 32.29
N TYR A 107 31.07 -7.12 33.51
CA TYR A 107 31.88 -8.13 34.17
C TYR A 107 31.11 -9.45 34.30
N SER A 108 31.74 -10.56 33.97
CA SER A 108 31.16 -11.90 34.05
C SER A 108 32.09 -12.86 34.80
N PRO A 109 31.68 -13.37 35.99
CA PRO A 109 32.46 -14.37 36.72
C PRO A 109 32.69 -15.63 35.92
N LYS A 110 31.65 -16.09 35.20
CA LYS A 110 31.72 -17.34 34.45
C LYS A 110 32.74 -17.27 33.32
N LEU A 111 32.87 -16.12 32.65
CA LEU A 111 33.93 -15.91 31.67
C LEU A 111 35.30 -15.83 32.33
N TRP A 112 35.41 -15.16 33.47
CA TRP A 112 36.66 -15.07 34.21
C TRP A 112 37.18 -16.44 34.67
N GLU A 113 36.31 -17.26 35.26
CA GLU A 113 36.62 -18.63 35.67
C GLU A 113 37.03 -19.50 34.47
N ALA A 114 36.28 -19.43 33.37
CA ALA A 114 36.62 -20.18 32.15
C ALA A 114 37.97 -19.76 31.55
N GLN A 115 38.32 -18.48 31.64
CA GLN A 115 39.62 -17.97 31.21
C GLN A 115 40.75 -18.50 32.11
N GLU A 116 40.59 -18.46 33.43
CA GLU A 116 41.58 -18.98 34.36
C GLU A 116 41.77 -20.50 34.19
N GLU A 117 40.69 -21.25 33.98
CA GLU A 117 40.75 -22.69 33.70
C GLU A 117 41.51 -22.97 32.39
N TYR A 118 41.23 -22.22 31.32
CA TYR A 118 41.94 -22.33 30.05
C TYR A 118 43.43 -22.03 30.20
N LEU A 119 43.79 -20.96 30.92
CA LEU A 119 45.19 -20.61 31.17
C LEU A 119 45.89 -21.66 32.03
N ALA A 120 45.21 -22.24 33.02
CA ALA A 120 45.74 -23.31 33.85
C ALA A 120 45.98 -24.59 33.01
N ALA A 121 45.06 -24.93 32.12
CA ALA A 121 45.20 -26.05 31.19
C ALA A 121 46.40 -25.84 30.25
N LEU A 122 46.55 -24.64 29.68
CA LEU A 122 47.69 -24.30 28.79
C LEU A 122 49.03 -24.47 29.51
N ARG A 123 49.17 -23.94 30.73
CA ARG A 123 50.36 -24.14 31.57
C ARG A 123 50.56 -25.62 31.96
N GLY A 124 49.47 -26.38 32.06
CA GLY A 124 49.51 -27.83 32.26
C GLY A 124 50.19 -28.54 31.09
N VAL A 125 49.74 -28.25 29.86
CA VAL A 125 50.33 -28.79 28.62
C VAL A 125 51.80 -28.43 28.50
N GLU A 126 52.19 -27.17 28.75
CA GLU A 126 53.60 -26.75 28.72
C GLU A 126 54.47 -27.49 29.75
N ARG A 127 53.96 -27.73 30.95
CA ARG A 127 54.67 -28.51 31.97
C ARG A 127 54.81 -29.98 31.60
N LEU A 128 53.77 -30.57 31.01
CA LEU A 128 53.79 -31.95 30.51
C LEU A 128 54.78 -32.11 29.35
N ALA A 129 54.82 -31.16 28.42
CA ALA A 129 55.79 -31.13 27.32
C ALA A 129 57.25 -31.06 27.81
N ASN A 130 57.50 -30.33 28.90
CA ASN A 130 58.83 -30.19 29.51
C ASN A 130 59.14 -31.26 30.58
N SER A 131 58.22 -32.19 30.85
CA SER A 131 58.39 -33.22 31.89
C SER A 131 59.50 -34.21 31.53
N PRO A 132 60.31 -34.70 32.49
CA PRO A 132 61.31 -35.73 32.23
C PRO A 132 60.71 -37.12 31.93
N LEU A 133 59.40 -37.31 32.16
CA LEU A 133 58.70 -38.57 31.91
C LEU A 133 58.21 -38.63 30.45
N ALA A 134 58.66 -39.65 29.71
CA ALA A 134 58.32 -39.81 28.29
C ALA A 134 56.83 -40.06 28.02
N GLU A 135 56.10 -40.64 28.97
CA GLU A 135 54.64 -40.86 28.90
C GLU A 135 53.88 -39.53 29.02
N ALA A 136 54.28 -38.66 29.95
CA ALA A 136 53.68 -37.34 30.16
C ALA A 136 53.83 -36.40 28.94
N ARG A 137 54.89 -36.54 28.14
CA ARG A 137 55.07 -35.77 26.89
C ARG A 137 54.12 -36.21 25.77
N ARG A 138 53.70 -37.48 25.75
CA ARG A 138 52.77 -37.99 24.73
C ARG A 138 51.35 -37.50 24.95
N GLU A 139 50.94 -37.30 26.20
CA GLU A 139 49.64 -36.73 26.56
C GLU A 139 49.53 -35.22 26.28
N ALA A 140 50.65 -34.54 26.01
CA ALA A 140 50.68 -33.12 25.66
C ALA A 140 50.55 -32.84 24.15
N GLN A 141 50.60 -33.86 23.29
CA GLN A 141 50.42 -33.77 21.82
C GLN A 141 48.95 -33.96 21.44
#